data_AF-A0A8H5C1A7-F1
#
_entry.id   AF-A0A8H5C1A7-F1
#
_cell.length_a   1.000
_cell.length_b   1.000
_cell.length_c   1.000
_cell.angle_alpha   90.00
_cell.angle_beta   90.00
_cell.angle_gamma   90.00
#
_symmetry.space_group_name_H-M   'P 1'
#
loop_
_entity.id
_entity.type
_entity.pdbx_description
1 polymer ?
#
loop_
_entity_poly.entity_id
_entity_poly.type
_entity_poly.pdbx_seq_one_letter_code
_entity_poly.pdbx_strand_id
1 'polypeptide(L)'
;MAQAHADFGDAFASLDLQQQQQSFTEGAEEPFEALELDAIPPTDYGAFVLDVLALMKKNALAKKQEPAPPPPAPSAPEPTPPKPSDSDSPCKKRKRGEEQAQSTSTSESSTSPTPSSTPSTSSQEAKSAAPIDATPPSQPTPGSSIDQDLIRQSLRLASSFLLTDSSMNPETGLETWSIGLGRLIDIILSLHRANALEVETMREAASTLRECWTAGGNFPGLEDSRKRIREDGQKLKNLLDDKQQIYKGLAAFLAFLNGLADLVHAR
;
A
#
# COMPACT_ATOMS: atom_id res chain seq x y z
N MET A 1 33.15 -25.84 37.50
CA MET A 1 31.94 -25.65 36.69
C MET A 1 32.11 -24.34 35.94
N ALA A 2 32.42 -24.44 34.64
CA ALA A 2 33.01 -23.37 33.86
C ALA A 2 31.93 -22.50 33.21
N GLN A 3 32.05 -21.18 33.41
CA GLN A 3 31.31 -20.14 32.71
C GLN A 3 31.88 -19.97 31.30
N ALA A 4 31.06 -20.20 30.29
CA ALA A 4 31.37 -19.87 28.90
C ALA A 4 30.88 -18.46 28.61
N HIS A 5 31.82 -17.51 28.64
CA HIS A 5 31.65 -16.13 28.21
C HIS A 5 31.77 -16.11 26.68
N ALA A 6 30.65 -15.98 25.97
CA ALA A 6 30.66 -15.84 24.52
C ALA A 6 30.86 -14.35 24.18
N ASP A 7 32.12 -14.02 23.91
CA ASP A 7 32.59 -12.76 23.38
C ASP A 7 32.20 -12.70 21.89
N PHE A 8 31.08 -12.04 21.57
CA PHE A 8 30.62 -11.84 20.18
C PHE A 8 31.16 -10.50 19.70
N GLY A 9 32.17 -10.62 18.83
CA GLY A 9 33.08 -9.56 18.43
C GLY A 9 32.45 -8.30 17.86
N ASP A 10 33.05 -7.21 18.30
CA ASP A 10 32.90 -5.80 17.96
C ASP A 10 33.40 -5.49 16.53
N ALA A 11 32.86 -6.17 15.52
CA ALA A 11 33.38 -6.15 14.14
C ALA A 11 32.94 -4.95 13.29
N PHE A 12 32.28 -3.93 13.86
CA PHE A 12 31.87 -2.71 13.13
C PHE A 12 32.57 -1.43 13.59
N ALA A 13 33.44 -1.49 14.61
CA ALA A 13 34.16 -0.34 15.12
C ALA A 13 35.49 -0.11 14.38
N SER A 14 35.46 0.21 13.08
CA SER A 14 36.52 0.94 12.35
C SER A 14 36.18 1.06 10.86
N LEU A 15 35.10 1.77 10.53
CA LEU A 15 35.04 2.44 9.24
C LEU A 15 35.63 3.83 9.47
N ASP A 16 36.87 3.96 9.02
CA ASP A 16 37.72 5.15 9.02
C ASP A 16 37.03 6.31 8.28
N LEU A 17 36.17 7.02 9.02
CA LEU A 17 35.44 8.21 8.59
C LEU A 17 36.31 9.47 8.74
N GLN A 18 37.63 9.34 8.75
CA GLN A 18 38.54 10.46 8.99
C GLN A 18 39.28 10.92 7.72
N GLN A 19 39.25 10.16 6.62
CA GLN A 19 40.05 10.50 5.43
C GLN A 19 39.29 11.17 4.26
N GLN A 20 37.97 11.41 4.37
CA GLN A 20 37.19 12.04 3.30
C GLN A 20 36.59 13.41 3.67
N GLN A 21 37.17 14.13 4.64
CA GLN A 21 36.74 15.49 5.02
C GLN A 21 37.63 16.63 4.48
N GLN A 22 38.63 16.39 3.62
CA GLN A 22 39.64 17.42 3.32
C GLN A 22 39.58 18.09 1.93
N SER A 23 38.54 17.96 1.10
CA SER A 23 38.59 18.62 -0.22
C SER A 23 37.25 18.99 -0.85
N PHE A 24 36.37 19.71 -0.14
CA PHE A 24 35.13 20.23 -0.76
C PHE A 24 34.73 21.65 -0.32
N THR A 25 35.67 22.51 0.06
CA THR A 25 35.36 23.88 0.55
C THR A 25 36.01 25.01 -0.26
N GLU A 26 36.19 24.84 -1.57
CA GLU A 26 36.74 25.92 -2.39
C GLU A 26 35.87 26.11 -3.66
N GLY A 27 34.90 27.03 -3.60
CA GLY A 27 34.30 27.57 -4.83
C GLY A 27 32.79 27.83 -4.91
N ALA A 28 32.06 28.15 -3.84
CA ALA A 28 30.70 28.69 -3.97
C ALA A 28 30.28 29.56 -2.78
N GLU A 29 30.81 30.79 -2.71
CA GLU A 29 30.19 31.88 -1.94
C GLU A 29 29.03 32.48 -2.76
N GLU A 30 28.04 31.67 -3.12
CA GLU A 30 26.72 32.22 -3.45
C GLU A 30 26.04 32.46 -2.10
N PRO A 31 25.70 33.71 -1.74
CA PRO A 31 24.92 33.97 -0.54
C PRO A 31 23.60 33.20 -0.71
N PHE A 32 23.43 32.12 0.04
CA PHE A 32 22.12 31.52 0.22
C PHE A 32 21.26 32.63 0.81
N GLU A 33 20.47 33.28 -0.05
CA GLU A 33 19.30 34.03 0.40
C GLU A 33 18.53 33.02 1.24
N ALA A 34 18.57 33.22 2.56
CA ALA A 34 17.75 32.47 3.48
C ALA A 34 16.33 32.69 3.00
N LEU A 35 15.81 31.74 2.22
CA LEU A 35 14.41 31.71 1.85
C LEU A 35 13.70 31.88 3.19
N GLU A 36 13.07 33.05 3.36
CA GLU A 36 12.19 33.30 4.49
C GLU A 36 11.20 32.15 4.44
N LEU A 37 11.42 31.21 5.34
CA LEU A 37 10.71 29.95 5.42
C LEU A 37 9.36 30.30 6.01
N ASP A 38 8.56 31.03 5.24
CA ASP A 38 7.24 31.50 5.58
C ASP A 38 6.42 30.27 5.94
N ALA A 39 6.24 30.09 7.25
CA ALA A 39 5.51 29.04 7.94
C ALA A 39 5.51 27.69 7.20
N ILE A 40 6.48 26.82 7.51
CA ILE A 40 6.34 25.38 7.21
C ILE A 40 4.97 24.98 7.77
N PRO A 41 4.04 24.50 6.92
CA PRO A 41 2.71 24.14 7.39
C PRO A 41 2.84 23.05 8.46
N PRO A 42 2.04 23.11 9.54
CA PRO A 42 2.12 22.13 10.62
C PRO A 42 1.96 20.71 10.04
N THR A 43 2.92 19.86 10.34
CA THR A 43 2.91 18.44 9.97
C THR A 43 2.01 17.73 10.98
N ASP A 44 0.71 17.78 10.71
CA ASP A 44 -0.32 17.13 11.51
C ASP A 44 -1.10 16.16 10.62
N TYR A 45 -0.73 14.88 10.69
CA TYR A 45 -1.42 13.84 9.94
C TYR A 45 -2.90 13.71 10.30
N GLY A 46 -3.26 13.97 11.57
CA GLY A 46 -4.65 13.94 12.04
C GLY A 46 -5.50 15.01 11.38
N ALA A 47 -4.98 16.23 11.28
CA ALA A 47 -5.61 17.34 10.56
C ALA A 47 -5.69 17.05 9.05
N PHE A 48 -4.60 16.56 8.45
CA PHE A 48 -4.59 16.16 7.04
C PHE A 48 -5.69 15.13 6.72
N VAL A 49 -5.81 14.07 7.52
CA VAL A 49 -6.85 13.06 7.33
C VAL A 49 -8.25 13.67 7.44
N LEU A 50 -8.48 14.60 8.38
CA LEU A 50 -9.77 15.30 8.49
C LEU A 50 -10.11 16.12 7.24
N ASP A 51 -9.13 16.82 6.68
CA ASP A 51 -9.32 17.63 5.48
C ASP A 51 -9.64 16.77 4.27
N VAL A 52 -8.97 15.62 4.12
CA VAL A 52 -9.28 14.63 3.08
C VAL A 52 -10.72 14.13 3.23
N LEU A 53 -11.15 13.80 4.45
CA LEU A 53 -12.52 13.34 4.70
C LEU A 53 -13.57 14.44 4.44
N ALA A 54 -13.26 15.69 4.78
CA ALA A 54 -14.10 16.83 4.47
C ALA A 54 -14.23 17.04 2.96
N LEU A 55 -13.13 16.89 2.22
CA LEU A 55 -13.10 16.95 0.76
C LEU A 55 -13.95 15.83 0.13
N MET A 56 -13.82 14.60 0.63
CA MET A 56 -14.63 13.47 0.17
C MET A 56 -16.13 13.71 0.37
N LYS A 57 -16.51 14.26 1.53
CA LYS A 57 -17.90 14.64 1.81
C LYS A 57 -18.39 15.74 0.86
N LYS A 58 -17.56 16.74 0.59
CA LYS A 58 -17.88 17.82 -0.36
C LYS A 58 -18.10 17.26 -1.78
N ASN A 59 -17.23 16.36 -2.24
CA ASN A 59 -17.35 15.72 -3.54
C ASN A 59 -18.62 14.86 -3.65
N ALA A 60 -18.99 14.16 -2.58
CA ALA A 60 -20.23 13.41 -2.52
C ALA A 60 -21.49 14.30 -2.61
N LEU A 61 -21.46 15.48 -1.97
CA LEU A 61 -22.54 16.47 -2.07
C LEU A 61 -22.62 17.11 -3.45
N ALA A 62 -21.49 17.44 -4.07
CA ALA A 62 -21.43 17.99 -5.42
C ALA A 62 -22.03 17.02 -6.46
N LYS A 63 -21.71 15.73 -6.38
CA LYS A 63 -22.31 14.69 -7.24
C LYS A 63 -23.83 14.56 -7.08
N LYS A 64 -24.38 14.89 -5.90
CA LYS A 64 -25.83 14.86 -5.66
C LYS A 64 -26.54 16.10 -6.21
N GLN A 65 -25.83 17.21 -6.39
CA GLN A 65 -26.36 18.47 -6.91
C GLN A 65 -26.21 18.62 -8.42
N GLU A 66 -25.57 17.66 -9.11
CA GLU A 66 -25.52 17.66 -10.58
C GLU A 66 -26.98 17.65 -11.10
N PRO A 67 -27.46 18.77 -11.68
CA PRO A 67 -28.85 18.90 -12.08
C PRO A 67 -29.12 17.79 -13.08
N ALA A 68 -30.22 17.06 -12.86
CA ALA A 68 -30.63 15.97 -13.73
C ALA A 68 -30.44 16.42 -15.20
N PRO A 69 -29.76 15.60 -16.03
CA PRO A 69 -29.46 15.99 -17.40
C PRO A 69 -30.74 16.52 -18.02
N PRO A 70 -30.70 17.70 -18.69
CA PRO A 70 -31.90 18.32 -19.23
C PRO A 70 -32.65 17.27 -20.04
N PRO A 71 -33.99 17.19 -19.91
CA PRO A 71 -34.77 16.18 -20.61
C PRO A 71 -34.36 16.18 -22.08
N PRO A 72 -34.15 15.00 -22.67
CA PRO A 72 -33.68 14.90 -24.05
C PRO A 72 -34.57 15.78 -24.91
N ALA A 73 -33.96 16.76 -25.59
CA ALA A 73 -34.68 17.61 -26.52
C ALA A 73 -35.45 16.70 -27.49
N PRO A 74 -36.72 17.01 -27.82
CA PRO A 74 -37.53 16.18 -28.71
C PRO A 74 -36.75 15.92 -29.99
N SER A 75 -36.41 14.65 -30.20
CA SER A 75 -35.53 14.20 -31.28
C SER A 75 -36.04 14.74 -32.61
N ALA A 76 -35.20 15.54 -33.28
CA ALA A 76 -35.40 15.82 -34.69
C ALA A 76 -35.43 14.48 -35.46
N PRO A 77 -36.28 14.35 -36.49
CA PRO A 77 -36.45 13.10 -37.23
C PRO A 77 -35.11 12.60 -37.77
N GLU A 78 -34.81 11.36 -37.40
CA GLU A 78 -33.59 10.62 -37.72
C GLU A 78 -33.40 10.52 -39.25
N PRO A 79 -32.29 11.02 -39.82
CA PRO A 79 -31.99 10.82 -41.22
C PRO A 79 -31.62 9.36 -41.47
N THR A 80 -32.40 8.74 -42.35
CA THR A 80 -32.28 7.37 -42.87
C THR A 80 -30.82 6.93 -43.10
N PRO A 81 -30.42 5.71 -42.66
CA PRO A 81 -29.06 5.24 -42.79
C PRO A 81 -28.65 5.00 -44.26
N PRO A 82 -27.44 5.44 -44.68
CA PRO A 82 -26.89 5.10 -45.98
C PRO A 82 -26.46 3.63 -46.04
N LYS A 83 -26.69 3.05 -47.22
CA LYS A 83 -26.48 1.67 -47.63
C LYS A 83 -25.00 1.24 -47.47
N PRO A 84 -24.71 -0.01 -47.03
CA PRO A 84 -23.34 -0.51 -46.95
C PRO A 84 -22.75 -0.68 -48.36
N SER A 85 -21.61 0.00 -48.60
CA SER A 85 -20.76 -0.25 -49.77
C SER A 85 -19.68 -1.25 -49.40
N ASP A 86 -19.74 -2.41 -50.02
CA ASP A 86 -18.66 -3.39 -50.07
C ASP A 86 -17.41 -2.75 -50.71
N SER A 87 -16.30 -2.76 -50.00
CA SER A 87 -14.98 -2.50 -50.59
C SER A 87 -13.94 -3.35 -49.88
N ASP A 88 -13.73 -4.51 -50.50
CA ASP A 88 -12.52 -5.31 -50.46
C ASP A 88 -11.26 -4.43 -50.60
N SER A 89 -10.29 -4.62 -49.70
CA SER A 89 -8.88 -4.45 -50.06
C SER A 89 -7.93 -5.15 -49.08
N PRO A 90 -7.00 -5.98 -49.58
CA PRO A 90 -5.97 -6.67 -48.80
C PRO A 90 -4.67 -5.86 -48.78
N CYS A 91 -3.97 -5.76 -47.64
CA CYS A 91 -2.58 -5.29 -47.66
C CYS A 91 -1.67 -5.87 -46.56
N LYS A 92 -0.78 -6.76 -47.02
CA LYS A 92 0.67 -6.82 -46.78
C LYS A 92 1.20 -6.84 -45.33
N LYS A 93 1.42 -8.08 -44.87
CA LYS A 93 2.73 -8.66 -44.49
C LYS A 93 3.92 -7.66 -44.49
N ARG A 94 4.39 -7.24 -43.31
CA ARG A 94 5.76 -6.72 -43.11
C ARG A 94 6.48 -7.51 -42.03
N LYS A 95 7.51 -8.18 -42.51
CA LYS A 95 8.61 -8.85 -41.79
C LYS A 95 9.65 -7.78 -41.48
N ARG A 96 10.11 -7.66 -40.24
CA ARG A 96 11.38 -7.00 -39.91
C ARG A 96 12.02 -7.69 -38.71
N GLY A 97 13.16 -8.30 -38.96
CA GLY A 97 14.14 -8.66 -37.94
C GLY A 97 15.25 -7.62 -37.90
N GLU A 98 15.98 -7.63 -36.78
CA GLU A 98 17.34 -7.14 -36.45
C GLU A 98 17.30 -6.89 -34.92
N GLU A 99 17.94 -7.69 -34.06
CA GLU A 99 19.38 -7.99 -33.92
C GLU A 99 20.20 -6.75 -33.54
N GLN A 100 20.52 -6.58 -32.24
CA GLN A 100 21.89 -6.63 -31.72
C GLN A 100 22.01 -6.20 -30.24
N ALA A 101 22.68 -7.09 -29.50
CA ALA A 101 23.73 -6.87 -28.50
C ALA A 101 23.63 -5.70 -27.48
N GLN A 102 23.67 -6.02 -26.19
CA GLN A 102 24.88 -5.77 -25.39
C GLN A 102 24.91 -6.51 -24.06
N SER A 103 26.09 -7.07 -23.82
CA SER A 103 26.57 -7.80 -22.65
C SER A 103 26.76 -6.88 -21.44
N THR A 104 26.59 -7.39 -20.22
CA THR A 104 27.62 -7.26 -19.16
C THR A 104 27.32 -8.17 -17.96
N SER A 105 28.42 -8.73 -17.48
CA SER A 105 28.66 -9.67 -16.39
C SER A 105 28.01 -9.36 -15.03
N THR A 106 27.57 -10.40 -14.32
CA THR A 106 27.73 -10.45 -12.86
C THR A 106 28.01 -11.89 -12.42
N SER A 107 29.11 -12.03 -11.70
CA SER A 107 29.71 -13.27 -11.25
C SER A 107 29.01 -13.79 -10.00
N GLU A 108 28.41 -14.98 -10.07
CA GLU A 108 27.94 -15.70 -8.88
C GLU A 108 28.92 -16.84 -8.58
N SER A 109 29.42 -16.84 -7.35
CA SER A 109 30.32 -17.86 -6.83
C SER A 109 29.52 -18.93 -6.10
N SER A 110 29.65 -20.15 -6.62
CA SER A 110 29.04 -21.38 -6.14
C SER A 110 29.70 -21.89 -4.85
N THR A 111 28.89 -22.33 -3.89
CA THR A 111 29.22 -23.51 -3.06
C THR A 111 27.94 -24.18 -2.55
N SER A 112 27.67 -25.39 -3.04
CA SER A 112 26.77 -26.42 -2.45
C SER A 112 27.61 -27.33 -1.51
N PRO A 113 27.09 -28.33 -0.72
CA PRO A 113 25.98 -29.26 -1.06
C PRO A 113 25.01 -29.74 0.07
N THR A 114 23.97 -30.40 -0.44
CA THR A 114 22.84 -31.25 0.04
C THR A 114 23.17 -32.33 1.12
N PRO A 115 22.20 -33.04 1.79
CA PRO A 115 21.15 -33.87 1.15
C PRO A 115 19.77 -34.07 1.86
N SER A 116 18.76 -34.31 1.01
CA SER A 116 17.75 -35.39 1.02
C SER A 116 16.91 -35.70 2.28
N SER A 117 15.57 -35.62 2.13
CA SER A 117 14.63 -36.73 2.41
C SER A 117 13.20 -36.40 1.95
N THR A 118 12.73 -37.11 0.92
CA THR A 118 11.32 -37.36 0.60
C THR A 118 10.76 -38.45 1.55
N PRO A 119 9.43 -38.50 1.78
CA PRO A 119 8.65 -39.48 1.03
C PRO A 119 7.23 -39.03 0.59
N SER A 120 6.82 -39.68 -0.49
CA SER A 120 5.51 -39.76 -1.16
C SER A 120 4.32 -40.07 -0.25
N THR A 121 3.07 -39.77 -0.68
CA THR A 121 1.94 -40.75 -0.75
C THR A 121 0.56 -40.10 -1.06
N SER A 122 -0.16 -40.77 -1.99
CA SER A 122 -1.62 -40.83 -2.29
C SER A 122 -2.33 -39.57 -2.81
N SER A 123 -2.88 -39.49 -4.02
CA SER A 123 -3.93 -40.31 -4.69
C SER A 123 -5.24 -40.41 -3.90
N GLN A 124 -6.24 -39.63 -4.33
CA GLN A 124 -7.70 -39.78 -4.20
C GLN A 124 -8.31 -38.42 -4.62
N GLU A 125 -9.44 -38.25 -5.28
CA GLU A 125 -10.36 -39.09 -6.04
C GLU A 125 -11.30 -38.06 -6.68
N ALA A 126 -11.51 -38.13 -8.00
CA ALA A 126 -12.32 -37.17 -8.73
C ALA A 126 -13.80 -37.33 -8.35
N LYS A 127 -14.38 -36.34 -7.66
CA LYS A 127 -15.84 -36.27 -7.43
C LYS A 127 -16.42 -35.04 -8.13
N SER A 128 -17.09 -35.37 -9.23
CA SER A 128 -17.94 -34.53 -10.07
C SER A 128 -18.84 -33.59 -9.24
N ALA A 129 -18.73 -32.28 -9.49
CA ALA A 129 -19.64 -31.26 -8.97
C ALA A 129 -20.20 -30.45 -10.15
N ALA A 130 -21.51 -30.26 -10.09
CA ALA A 130 -22.43 -29.75 -11.10
C ALA A 130 -22.09 -28.35 -11.67
N PRO A 131 -22.65 -27.98 -12.84
CA PRO A 131 -22.49 -26.67 -13.44
C PRO A 131 -23.12 -25.59 -12.54
N ILE A 132 -22.26 -24.79 -11.94
CA ILE A 132 -22.63 -23.55 -11.26
C ILE A 132 -23.15 -22.56 -12.29
N ASP A 133 -24.45 -22.32 -12.20
CA ASP A 133 -25.19 -21.28 -12.88
C ASP A 133 -24.49 -19.93 -12.67
N ALA A 134 -23.94 -19.38 -13.75
CA ALA A 134 -23.17 -18.15 -13.77
C ALA A 134 -24.12 -16.96 -13.53
N THR A 135 -24.47 -16.75 -12.26
CA THR A 135 -25.17 -15.55 -11.82
C THR A 135 -24.24 -14.36 -12.12
N PRO A 136 -24.67 -13.41 -12.98
CA PRO A 136 -23.83 -12.28 -13.36
C PRO A 136 -23.47 -11.45 -12.11
N PRO A 137 -22.22 -10.96 -12.01
CA PRO A 137 -21.76 -10.20 -10.86
C PRO A 137 -22.67 -8.98 -10.66
N SER A 138 -23.30 -8.95 -9.49
CA SER A 138 -24.22 -7.90 -9.07
C SER A 138 -23.58 -6.53 -9.28
N GLN A 139 -24.24 -5.70 -10.09
CA GLN A 139 -23.81 -4.32 -10.31
C GLN A 139 -23.69 -3.59 -8.96
N PRO A 140 -22.60 -2.84 -8.72
CA PRO A 140 -22.42 -2.08 -7.49
C PRO A 140 -23.58 -1.11 -7.34
N THR A 141 -24.33 -1.24 -6.25
CA THR A 141 -25.43 -0.35 -5.93
C THR A 141 -24.89 1.07 -5.75
N PRO A 142 -25.47 2.10 -6.39
CA PRO A 142 -25.00 3.48 -6.34
C PRO A 142 -25.40 4.15 -5.00
N GLY A 143 -24.92 3.62 -3.89
CA GLY A 143 -24.97 4.27 -2.59
C GLY A 143 -23.67 5.05 -2.39
N SER A 144 -23.75 6.38 -2.47
CA SER A 144 -22.69 7.38 -2.16
C SER A 144 -21.32 6.77 -1.80
N SER A 145 -20.58 6.31 -2.81
CA SER A 145 -19.34 5.59 -2.59
C SER A 145 -18.30 6.57 -2.04
N ILE A 146 -17.93 6.38 -0.78
CA ILE A 146 -16.73 6.96 -0.19
C ILE A 146 -15.56 6.67 -1.16
N ASP A 147 -14.82 7.70 -1.53
CA ASP A 147 -13.69 7.60 -2.45
C ASP A 147 -12.54 6.81 -1.81
N GLN A 148 -12.45 5.52 -2.14
CA GLN A 148 -11.44 4.63 -1.57
C GLN A 148 -10.03 4.92 -2.11
N ASP A 149 -9.88 5.62 -3.24
CA ASP A 149 -8.57 6.03 -3.74
C ASP A 149 -7.91 7.05 -2.82
N LEU A 150 -8.68 8.02 -2.33
CA LEU A 150 -8.20 8.99 -1.34
C LEU A 150 -7.83 8.34 -0.01
N ILE A 151 -8.56 7.30 0.41
CA ILE A 151 -8.20 6.51 1.59
C ILE A 151 -6.86 5.81 1.38
N ARG A 152 -6.69 5.12 0.24
CA ARG A 152 -5.43 4.45 -0.12
C ARG A 152 -4.26 5.42 -0.16
N GLN A 153 -4.45 6.60 -0.76
CA GLN A 153 -3.42 7.64 -0.79
C GLN A 153 -3.07 8.13 0.61
N SER A 154 -4.07 8.36 1.47
CA SER A 154 -3.86 8.79 2.84
C SER A 154 -3.11 7.73 3.67
N LEU A 155 -3.40 6.44 3.46
CA LEU A 155 -2.68 5.33 4.08
C LEU A 155 -1.22 5.29 3.66
N ARG A 156 -0.90 5.43 2.37
CA ARG A 156 0.50 5.46 1.88
C ARG A 156 1.35 6.54 2.55
N LEU A 157 0.73 7.65 2.93
CA LEU A 157 1.42 8.74 3.61
C LEU A 157 1.63 8.47 5.11
N ALA A 158 0.92 7.52 5.73
CA ALA A 158 0.98 7.33 7.18
C ALA A 158 2.40 7.04 7.69
N SER A 159 3.22 6.30 6.93
CA SER A 159 4.58 5.94 7.33
C SER A 159 5.55 7.12 7.26
N SER A 160 5.40 8.00 6.26
CA SER A 160 6.21 9.22 6.18
C SER A 160 5.80 10.22 7.26
N PHE A 161 4.51 10.40 7.48
CA PHE A 161 4.01 11.26 8.56
C PHE A 161 4.38 10.74 9.96
N LEU A 162 4.50 9.41 10.17
CA LEU A 162 5.01 8.89 11.44
C LEU A 162 6.40 9.44 11.77
N LEU A 163 7.29 9.50 10.78
CA LEU A 163 8.66 9.99 10.94
C LEU A 163 8.71 11.53 11.02
N THR A 164 7.94 12.19 10.17
CA THR A 164 7.89 13.66 10.13
C THR A 164 7.25 14.22 11.40
N ASP A 165 6.09 13.72 11.81
CA ASP A 165 5.37 14.24 12.97
C ASP A 165 6.16 13.97 14.27
N SER A 166 6.87 12.85 14.37
CA SER A 166 7.72 12.56 15.54
C SER A 166 9.00 13.40 15.61
N SER A 167 9.55 13.82 14.47
CA SER A 167 10.77 14.64 14.43
C SER A 167 10.49 16.14 14.48
N MET A 168 9.41 16.60 13.84
CA MET A 168 9.05 18.03 13.76
C MET A 168 8.11 18.48 14.88
N ASN A 169 7.36 17.56 15.49
CA ASN A 169 6.43 17.84 16.58
C ASN A 169 6.49 16.73 17.64
N PRO A 170 7.57 16.62 18.41
CA PRO A 170 7.78 15.51 19.35
C PRO A 170 6.76 15.48 20.49
N GLU A 171 6.12 16.61 20.82
CA GLU A 171 5.16 16.69 21.92
C GLU A 171 3.79 16.11 21.55
N THR A 172 3.30 16.41 20.35
CA THR A 172 1.91 16.07 19.96
C THR A 172 1.80 15.32 18.63
N GLY A 173 2.85 15.30 17.82
CA GLY A 173 2.85 14.70 16.48
C GLY A 173 2.57 13.21 16.49
N LEU A 174 3.11 12.47 17.46
CA LEU A 174 2.81 11.04 17.58
C LEU A 174 1.34 10.77 17.93
N GLU A 175 0.75 11.62 18.79
CA GLU A 175 -0.65 11.52 19.17
C GLU A 175 -1.56 11.82 17.97
N THR A 176 -1.32 12.93 17.27
CA THR A 176 -2.11 13.34 16.10
C THR A 176 -1.99 12.32 14.96
N TRP A 177 -0.79 11.79 14.72
CA TRP A 177 -0.56 10.67 13.82
C TRP A 177 -1.41 9.45 14.17
N SER A 178 -1.39 9.06 15.45
CA SER A 178 -2.15 7.90 15.91
C SER A 178 -3.66 8.09 15.72
N ILE A 179 -4.17 9.32 15.93
CA ILE A 179 -5.58 9.67 15.72
C ILE A 179 -5.92 9.57 14.23
N GLY A 180 -5.08 10.14 13.36
CA GLY A 180 -5.24 10.09 11.90
C GLY A 180 -5.31 8.65 11.37
N LEU A 181 -4.34 7.82 11.74
CA LEU A 181 -4.30 6.41 11.32
C LEU A 181 -5.53 5.65 11.84
N GLY A 182 -5.89 5.84 13.11
CA GLY A 182 -7.08 5.22 13.70
C GLY A 182 -8.36 5.51 12.94
N ARG A 183 -8.56 6.77 12.55
CA ARG A 183 -9.75 7.17 11.79
C ARG A 183 -9.83 6.48 10.44
N LEU A 184 -8.70 6.34 9.74
CA LEU A 184 -8.66 5.60 8.48
C LEU A 184 -9.05 4.13 8.68
N ILE A 185 -8.54 3.50 9.75
CA ILE A 185 -8.88 2.12 10.11
C ILE A 185 -10.37 1.99 10.45
N ASP A 186 -10.92 2.91 11.25
CA ASP A 186 -12.35 2.90 11.60
C ASP A 186 -13.26 3.09 10.38
N ILE A 187 -12.83 3.87 9.38
CA ILE A 187 -13.53 4.01 8.10
C ILE A 187 -13.47 2.71 7.30
N ILE A 188 -12.32 2.03 7.24
CA ILE A 188 -12.19 0.71 6.60
C ILE A 188 -13.14 -0.30 7.25
N LEU A 189 -13.19 -0.35 8.58
CA LEU A 189 -14.12 -1.21 9.33
C LEU A 189 -15.59 -0.87 8.98
N SER A 190 -15.91 0.41 8.84
CA SER A 190 -17.25 0.87 8.47
C SER A 190 -17.63 0.49 7.04
N LEU A 191 -16.69 0.63 6.08
CA LEU A 191 -16.85 0.17 4.70
C LEU A 191 -17.06 -1.34 4.63
N HIS A 192 -16.37 -2.10 5.48
CA HIS A 192 -16.57 -3.55 5.56
C HIS A 192 -17.98 -3.90 6.02
N ARG A 193 -18.47 -3.27 7.10
CA ARG A 193 -19.85 -3.47 7.61
C ARG A 193 -20.91 -3.13 6.56
N ALA A 194 -20.62 -2.16 5.69
CA ALA A 194 -21.47 -1.78 4.56
C ALA A 194 -21.31 -2.68 3.32
N ASN A 195 -20.47 -3.71 3.37
CA ASN A 195 -20.06 -4.56 2.24
C ASN A 195 -19.45 -3.78 1.05
N ALA A 196 -19.03 -2.53 1.27
CA ALA A 196 -18.49 -1.64 0.25
C ALA A 196 -16.95 -1.62 0.22
N LEU A 197 -16.28 -2.28 1.18
CA LEU A 197 -14.82 -2.29 1.25
C LEU A 197 -14.21 -3.07 0.07
N GLU A 198 -13.40 -2.36 -0.71
CA GLU A 198 -12.58 -2.90 -1.80
C GLU A 198 -11.40 -3.71 -1.23
N VAL A 199 -10.95 -4.71 -1.98
CA VAL A 199 -9.85 -5.57 -1.52
C VAL A 199 -8.52 -4.82 -1.58
N GLU A 200 -8.39 -3.91 -2.54
CA GLU A 200 -7.25 -3.03 -2.76
C GLU A 200 -7.04 -2.12 -1.54
N THR A 201 -8.10 -1.55 -0.97
CA THR A 201 -8.04 -0.75 0.25
C THR A 201 -7.55 -1.57 1.44
N MET A 202 -8.07 -2.79 1.59
CA MET A 202 -7.66 -3.69 2.67
C MET A 202 -6.17 -4.10 2.53
N ARG A 203 -5.72 -4.37 1.30
CA ARG A 203 -4.31 -4.65 0.98
C ARG A 203 -3.41 -3.46 1.32
N GLU A 204 -3.81 -2.26 0.91
CA GLU A 204 -3.05 -1.04 1.17
C GLU A 204 -2.92 -0.80 2.68
N ALA A 205 -4.02 -0.93 3.43
CA ALA A 205 -4.01 -0.78 4.88
C ALA A 205 -3.03 -1.75 5.57
N ALA A 206 -3.02 -3.02 5.15
CA ALA A 206 -2.04 -3.99 5.63
C ALA A 206 -0.59 -3.60 5.29
N SER A 207 -0.33 -3.18 4.03
CA SER A 207 1.00 -2.72 3.62
C SER A 207 1.46 -1.53 4.45
N THR A 208 0.61 -0.52 4.61
CA THR A 208 0.88 0.67 5.42
C THR A 208 1.19 0.33 6.87
N LEU A 209 0.41 -0.54 7.51
CA LEU A 209 0.69 -0.95 8.89
C LEU A 209 2.04 -1.67 9.01
N ARG A 210 2.45 -2.44 8.00
CA ARG A 210 3.78 -3.07 7.93
C ARG A 210 4.89 -2.01 7.88
N GLU A 211 4.75 -1.04 7.00
CA GLU A 211 5.73 0.03 6.84
C GLU A 211 5.84 0.87 8.11
N CYS A 212 4.71 1.25 8.71
CA CYS A 212 4.68 1.96 9.98
C CYS A 212 5.33 1.13 11.10
N TRP A 213 5.11 -0.20 11.10
CA TRP A 213 5.73 -1.08 12.09
C TRP A 213 7.25 -1.09 11.96
N THR A 214 7.76 -1.27 10.73
CA THR A 214 9.19 -1.27 10.45
C THR A 214 9.81 0.08 10.80
N ALA A 215 9.15 1.19 10.45
CA ALA A 215 9.57 2.53 10.84
C ALA A 215 9.63 2.67 12.37
N GLY A 216 8.55 2.38 13.10
CA GLY A 216 8.52 2.45 14.57
C GLY A 216 9.48 1.51 15.30
N GLY A 217 10.00 0.49 14.62
CA GLY A 217 11.02 -0.41 15.16
C GLY A 217 12.47 0.09 14.98
N ASN A 218 12.71 0.94 13.98
CA ASN A 218 14.04 1.41 13.62
C ASN A 218 14.42 2.74 14.29
N PHE A 219 13.44 3.47 14.86
CA PHE A 219 13.67 4.76 15.50
C PHE A 219 13.30 4.72 16.99
N PRO A 220 14.20 5.19 17.88
CA PRO A 220 13.93 5.24 19.32
C PRO A 220 12.85 6.27 19.64
N GLY A 221 12.03 6.03 20.68
CA GLY A 221 10.96 6.93 21.09
C GLY A 221 9.63 6.71 20.35
N LEU A 222 9.56 5.73 19.44
CA LEU A 222 8.35 5.34 18.70
C LEU A 222 7.70 4.06 19.25
N GLU A 223 7.96 3.68 20.49
CA GLU A 223 7.40 2.47 21.11
C GLU A 223 5.87 2.49 21.15
N ASP A 224 5.29 3.67 21.44
CA ASP A 224 3.85 3.87 21.50
C ASP A 224 3.19 3.70 20.11
N SER A 225 3.90 4.09 19.03
CA SER A 225 3.43 3.84 17.66
C SER A 225 3.22 2.35 17.41
N ARG A 226 4.16 1.50 17.87
CA ARG A 226 4.08 0.04 17.69
C ARG A 226 2.95 -0.58 18.49
N LYS A 227 2.68 -0.07 19.69
CA LYS A 227 1.50 -0.48 20.46
C LYS A 227 0.23 -0.20 19.66
N ARG A 228 0.12 1.01 19.11
CA ARG A 228 -1.05 1.41 18.31
C ARG A 228 -1.21 0.59 17.03
N ILE A 229 -0.14 0.39 16.27
CA ILE A 229 -0.16 -0.42 15.03
C ILE A 229 -0.62 -1.85 15.33
N ARG A 230 -0.24 -2.41 16.48
CA ARG A 230 -0.73 -3.71 16.96
C ARG A 230 -2.24 -3.72 17.18
N GLU A 231 -2.76 -2.72 17.87
CA GLU A 231 -4.20 -2.59 18.14
C GLU A 231 -5.00 -2.46 16.83
N ASP A 232 -4.55 -1.60 15.92
CA ASP A 232 -5.20 -1.39 14.63
C ASP A 232 -5.06 -2.61 13.70
N GLY A 233 -3.91 -3.28 13.70
CA GLY A 233 -3.71 -4.56 13.01
C GLY A 233 -4.63 -5.66 13.53
N GLN A 234 -4.87 -5.72 14.84
CA GLN A 234 -5.81 -6.68 15.44
C GLN A 234 -7.25 -6.39 15.03
N LYS A 235 -7.65 -5.11 14.90
CA LYS A 235 -8.97 -4.75 14.37
C LYS A 235 -9.14 -5.24 12.92
N LEU A 236 -8.13 -5.04 12.07
CA LEU A 236 -8.16 -5.52 10.69
C LEU A 236 -8.15 -7.05 10.60
N LYS A 237 -7.42 -7.74 11.48
CA LYS A 237 -7.42 -9.20 11.57
C LYS A 237 -8.82 -9.76 11.83
N ASN A 238 -9.61 -9.09 12.66
CA ASN A 238 -10.99 -9.49 12.94
C ASN A 238 -11.93 -9.34 11.73
N LEU A 239 -11.50 -8.71 10.62
CA LEU A 239 -12.26 -8.65 9.36
C LEU A 239 -12.07 -9.88 8.48
N LEU A 240 -11.07 -10.71 8.77
CA LEU A 240 -10.77 -11.88 7.97
C LEU A 240 -11.63 -13.06 8.40
N ASP A 241 -11.91 -13.96 7.45
CA ASP A 241 -12.56 -15.22 7.76
C ASP A 241 -11.66 -16.05 8.70
N ASP A 242 -12.21 -16.42 9.87
CA ASP A 242 -11.53 -17.10 10.97
C ASP A 242 -10.71 -18.32 10.52
N LYS A 243 -11.16 -19.00 9.46
CA LYS A 243 -10.57 -20.28 9.03
C LYS A 243 -9.48 -20.17 7.97
N GLN A 244 -9.53 -19.14 7.13
CA GLN A 244 -8.60 -19.03 6.01
C GLN A 244 -7.75 -17.76 6.06
N GLN A 245 -8.10 -16.78 6.89
CA GLN A 245 -7.45 -15.47 6.91
C GLN A 245 -7.45 -14.81 5.52
N ILE A 246 -8.46 -15.12 4.72
CA ILE A 246 -8.63 -14.64 3.35
C ILE A 246 -9.69 -13.55 3.36
N TYR A 247 -9.33 -12.36 2.88
CA TYR A 247 -10.33 -11.32 2.63
C TYR A 247 -10.86 -11.47 1.20
N LYS A 248 -12.15 -11.81 1.04
CA LYS A 248 -12.85 -11.96 -0.26
C LYS A 248 -12.10 -12.80 -1.32
N GLY A 249 -11.54 -13.95 -0.92
CA GLY A 249 -10.84 -14.87 -1.84
C GLY A 249 -9.35 -14.56 -2.10
N LEU A 250 -8.79 -13.48 -1.57
CA LEU A 250 -7.37 -13.12 -1.74
C LEU A 250 -6.48 -13.59 -0.58
N ALA A 251 -5.70 -14.65 -0.84
CA ALA A 251 -4.82 -15.30 0.14
C ALA A 251 -3.53 -14.52 0.50
N ALA A 252 -3.21 -13.45 -0.24
CA ALA A 252 -1.97 -12.68 -0.03
C ALA A 252 -1.89 -11.97 1.34
N PHE A 253 -2.99 -11.88 2.08
CA PHE A 253 -3.06 -11.26 3.40
C PHE A 253 -2.29 -12.05 4.49
N LEU A 254 -2.16 -13.37 4.31
CA LEU A 254 -1.58 -14.31 5.28
C LEU A 254 -0.11 -14.01 5.63
N ALA A 255 0.73 -13.63 4.65
CA ALA A 255 2.15 -13.39 4.89
C ALA A 255 2.40 -12.19 5.82
N PHE A 256 1.52 -11.19 5.78
CA PHE A 256 1.60 -10.00 6.62
C PHE A 256 1.20 -10.27 8.07
N LEU A 257 0.05 -10.92 8.31
CA LEU A 257 -0.39 -11.22 9.67
C LEU A 257 0.51 -12.21 10.39
N ASN A 258 1.07 -13.19 9.67
CA ASN A 258 1.99 -14.13 10.29
C ASN A 258 3.27 -13.40 10.74
N GLY A 259 3.81 -12.51 9.90
CA GLY A 259 4.96 -11.66 10.29
C GLY A 259 4.67 -10.72 11.46
N LEU A 260 3.45 -10.20 11.59
CA LEU A 260 3.05 -9.40 12.76
C LEU A 260 2.77 -10.25 14.00
N ALA A 261 2.15 -11.42 13.87
CA ALA A 261 1.84 -12.31 14.98
C ALA A 261 3.10 -12.88 15.62
N ASP A 262 4.09 -13.25 14.80
CA ASP A 262 5.41 -13.67 15.28
C ASP A 262 6.10 -12.53 16.06
N LEU A 263 5.88 -11.29 15.65
CA LEU A 263 6.39 -10.08 16.33
C LEU A 263 5.61 -9.69 17.58
N VAL A 264 4.32 -10.03 17.67
CA VAL A 264 3.48 -9.88 18.87
C VAL A 264 3.94 -10.85 19.97
N HIS A 265 4.53 -11.99 19.58
CA HIS A 265 5.01 -13.02 20.49
C HIS A 265 6.51 -12.93 20.82
N ALA A 266 7.30 -12.20 20.04
CA ALA A 266 8.66 -11.83 20.39
C ALA A 266 8.65 -10.77 21.52
N ARG A 267 8.78 -11.23 22.76
CA ARG A 267 8.85 -10.39 23.97
C ARG A 267 10.18 -10.57 24.68
#